data_AF-A0A090WP15-F1
#
_entry.id   AF-A0A090WP15-F1
#
_cell.length_a   1.000
_cell.length_b   1.000
_cell.length_c   1.000
_cell.angle_alpha   90.00
_cell.angle_beta   90.00
_cell.angle_gamma   90.00
#
_symmetry.space_group_name_H-M   'P 1'
#
loop_
_entity.id
_entity.type
_entity.pdbx_description
1 polymer ?
#
loop_
_entity_poly.entity_id
_entity_poly.type
_entity_poly.pdbx_seq_one_letter_code
_entity_poly.pdbx_strand_id
1 'polypeptide(L)'
;MKKEHMLRWIIFLAVFLIADYYAFQAFKTVVKNNWIHLLYWVITVLIIGNFVFQFYGFSRRNGLTHAHSYAVGLFIALLVPKMVLVLGVFFEDVFRVPQAIYRYFTVGEAAKGNYFASRRQFISKVALGVAAIPLASIIYGIYKGRYNYKVLKYTLHFEDLPAAFDGYKLTQISDIHSGSFDNMEKVKYAVDLINEQDSDVILFTGDIVNNKAEELVPYKTVFNKLKAKDGLYSVLGNHDYGDYVNWESDEAKHQNLEDLKALQKEIGFNLLLNESKYLEKNGERIALVGG
;
A
#
# COMPACT_ATOMS: atom_id res chain seq x y z
N MET A 1 13.00 -14.89 -18.89
CA MET A 1 11.62 -15.13 -18.40
C MET A 1 11.11 -16.41 -19.05
N LYS A 2 10.68 -17.45 -18.31
CA LYS A 2 10.15 -18.69 -18.94
C LYS A 2 8.98 -18.32 -19.87
N LYS A 3 8.85 -19.00 -21.03
CA LYS A 3 7.81 -18.70 -22.06
C LYS A 3 6.40 -18.59 -21.48
N GLU A 4 6.07 -19.37 -20.45
CA GLU A 4 4.77 -19.35 -19.76
C GLU A 4 4.48 -18.03 -19.03
N HIS A 5 5.48 -17.41 -18.40
CA HIS A 5 5.30 -16.12 -17.74
C HIS A 5 5.08 -15.00 -18.75
N MET A 6 5.73 -15.08 -19.91
CA MET A 6 5.58 -14.10 -20.99
C MET A 6 4.17 -14.12 -21.58
N LEU A 7 3.61 -15.31 -21.80
CA LEU A 7 2.24 -15.45 -22.30
C LEU A 7 1.21 -14.85 -21.32
N ARG A 8 1.36 -15.09 -20.01
CA ARG A 8 0.48 -14.50 -18.98
C ARG A 8 0.51 -12.98 -18.99
N TRP A 9 1.70 -12.38 -19.14
CA TRP A 9 1.85 -10.93 -19.23
C TRP A 9 1.23 -10.36 -20.51
N ILE A 10 1.39 -11.03 -21.65
CA ILE A 10 0.79 -10.62 -22.92
C ILE A 10 -0.74 -10.65 -22.82
N ILE A 11 -1.31 -11.73 -22.28
CA ILE A 11 -2.76 -11.85 -22.08
C ILE A 11 -3.27 -10.76 -21.15
N PHE A 12 -2.59 -10.53 -20.02
CA PHE A 12 -2.95 -9.48 -19.07
C PHE A 12 -2.96 -8.09 -19.72
N LEU A 13 -1.90 -7.73 -20.46
CA LEU A 13 -1.81 -6.45 -21.15
C LEU A 13 -2.87 -6.31 -22.25
N ALA A 14 -3.17 -7.38 -22.99
CA ALA A 14 -4.22 -7.36 -24.00
C ALA A 14 -5.61 -7.11 -23.39
N VAL A 15 -5.95 -7.82 -22.31
CA VAL A 15 -7.21 -7.62 -21.58
C VAL A 15 -7.29 -6.20 -21.03
N PHE A 16 -6.19 -5.71 -20.44
CA PHE A 16 -6.11 -4.34 -19.94
C PHE A 16 -6.37 -3.32 -21.05
N LEU A 17 -5.71 -3.44 -22.21
CA LEU A 17 -5.85 -2.49 -23.33
C LEU A 17 -7.27 -2.49 -23.92
N ILE A 18 -7.94 -3.64 -23.96
CA ILE A 18 -9.36 -3.73 -24.37
C ILE A 18 -10.24 -2.97 -23.38
N ALA A 19 -10.06 -3.21 -22.08
CA ALA A 19 -10.80 -2.51 -21.03
C ALA A 19 -10.52 -1.01 -21.06
N ASP A 20 -9.27 -0.61 -21.29
CA ASP A 20 -8.83 0.77 -21.40
C ASP A 20 -9.44 1.48 -22.62
N TYR A 21 -9.45 0.81 -23.78
CA TYR A 21 -10.13 1.33 -24.96
C TYR A 21 -11.63 1.53 -24.72
N TYR A 22 -12.27 0.61 -24.00
CA TYR A 22 -13.67 0.72 -23.64
C TYR A 22 -13.92 1.88 -22.66
N ALA A 23 -13.08 2.05 -21.64
CA ALA A 23 -13.09 3.22 -20.75
C ALA A 23 -12.89 4.54 -21.52
N PHE A 24 -12.00 4.54 -22.52
CA PHE A 24 -11.76 5.69 -23.39
C PHE A 24 -13.00 6.10 -24.19
N GLN A 25 -13.88 5.16 -24.58
CA GLN A 25 -15.16 5.52 -25.24
C GLN A 25 -16.07 6.32 -24.31
N ALA A 26 -16.11 5.98 -23.03
CA ALA A 26 -16.84 6.75 -22.02
C ALA A 26 -16.24 8.16 -21.90
N PHE A 27 -14.91 8.24 -21.79
CA PHE A 27 -14.18 9.49 -21.69
C PHE A 27 -14.41 10.42 -22.89
N LYS A 28 -14.28 9.90 -24.12
CA LYS A 28 -14.51 10.60 -25.39
C LYS A 28 -15.97 11.06 -25.57
N THR A 29 -16.92 10.40 -24.91
CA THR A 29 -18.33 10.82 -24.92
C THR A 29 -18.50 12.16 -24.19
N VAL A 30 -17.72 12.40 -23.14
CA VAL A 30 -17.80 13.60 -22.30
C VAL A 30 -16.82 14.68 -22.75
N VAL A 31 -15.56 14.32 -22.97
CA VAL A 31 -14.50 15.25 -23.37
C VAL A 31 -14.40 15.27 -24.89
N LYS A 32 -14.57 16.43 -25.51
CA LYS A 32 -14.53 16.59 -26.99
C LYS A 32 -13.21 17.12 -27.54
N ASN A 33 -12.27 17.52 -26.68
CA ASN A 33 -10.99 18.08 -27.09
C ASN A 33 -9.99 16.96 -27.45
N ASN A 34 -9.52 16.95 -28.72
CA ASN A 34 -8.58 15.97 -29.24
C ASN A 34 -7.20 16.00 -28.55
N TRP A 35 -6.74 17.17 -28.07
CA TRP A 35 -5.49 17.26 -27.32
C TRP A 35 -5.56 16.54 -25.98
N ILE A 36 -6.73 16.56 -25.33
CA ILE A 36 -6.95 15.82 -24.08
C ILE A 36 -7.03 14.31 -24.36
N HIS A 37 -7.58 13.91 -25.51
CA HIS A 37 -7.54 12.50 -25.93
C HIS A 37 -6.12 12.02 -26.18
N LEU A 38 -5.29 12.83 -26.84
CA LEU A 38 -3.88 12.52 -27.02
C LEU A 38 -3.18 12.39 -25.65
N LEU A 39 -3.42 13.34 -24.74
CA LEU A 39 -2.86 13.30 -23.39
C LEU A 39 -3.25 12.04 -22.62
N TYR A 40 -4.51 11.59 -22.71
CA TYR A 40 -4.98 10.33 -22.10
C TYR A 40 -4.12 9.13 -22.54
N TRP A 41 -3.88 9.00 -23.84
CA TRP A 41 -3.10 7.89 -24.39
C TRP A 41 -1.62 8.02 -24.08
N VAL A 42 -1.06 9.24 -24.13
CA VAL A 42 0.33 9.49 -23.74
C VAL A 42 0.56 9.09 -22.27
N ILE A 43 -0.28 9.53 -21.34
CA ILE A 43 -0.18 9.16 -19.92
C ILE A 43 -0.30 7.64 -19.75
N THR A 44 -1.24 7.01 -20.43
CA THR A 44 -1.44 5.55 -20.40
C THR A 44 -0.18 4.81 -20.86
N VAL A 45 0.38 5.19 -22.01
CA VAL A 45 1.60 4.56 -22.56
C VAL A 45 2.79 4.77 -21.64
N LEU A 46 2.95 5.96 -21.04
CA LEU A 46 4.04 6.24 -20.11
C LEU A 46 3.94 5.38 -18.84
N ILE A 47 2.74 5.27 -18.24
CA ILE A 47 2.55 4.48 -17.03
C ILE A 47 2.72 2.98 -17.30
N ILE A 48 2.13 2.45 -18.38
CA ILE A 48 2.30 1.04 -18.76
C ILE A 48 3.75 0.76 -19.13
N GLY A 49 4.38 1.66 -19.91
CA GLY A 49 5.78 1.56 -20.29
C GLY A 49 6.71 1.54 -19.07
N ASN A 50 6.48 2.43 -18.09
CA ASN A 50 7.21 2.43 -16.84
C ASN A 50 6.98 1.15 -16.03
N PHE A 51 5.73 0.71 -15.89
CA PHE A 51 5.39 -0.54 -15.21
C PHE A 51 6.09 -1.74 -15.87
N VAL A 52 5.97 -1.89 -17.20
CA VAL A 52 6.65 -2.95 -17.93
C VAL A 52 8.17 -2.83 -17.77
N PHE A 53 8.75 -1.64 -17.88
CA PHE A 53 10.19 -1.43 -17.74
C PHE A 53 10.72 -1.84 -16.36
N GLN A 54 10.06 -1.41 -15.27
CA GLN A 54 10.46 -1.77 -13.91
C GLN A 54 10.32 -3.27 -13.65
N PHE A 55 9.30 -3.91 -14.21
CA PHE A 55 9.07 -5.35 -14.03
C PHE A 55 9.79 -6.21 -15.08
N TYR A 56 10.34 -5.61 -16.12
CA TYR A 56 11.12 -6.29 -17.15
C TYR A 56 12.51 -6.60 -16.60
N GLY A 57 12.78 -7.88 -16.35
CA GLY A 57 14.02 -8.30 -15.72
C GLY A 57 14.04 -8.13 -14.19
N PHE A 58 12.89 -7.80 -13.57
CA PHE A 58 12.74 -7.82 -12.13
C PHE A 58 13.15 -9.19 -11.57
N SER A 59 14.15 -9.17 -10.68
CA SER A 59 14.54 -10.32 -9.88
C SER A 59 13.98 -10.13 -8.48
N ARG A 60 13.30 -11.15 -7.96
CA ARG A 60 12.86 -11.15 -6.55
C ARG A 60 14.01 -11.03 -5.54
N ARG A 61 15.26 -11.16 -5.99
CA ARG A 61 16.48 -10.98 -5.18
C ARG A 61 16.71 -9.52 -4.75
N ASN A 62 16.24 -8.57 -5.55
CA ASN A 62 16.41 -7.15 -5.25
C ASN A 62 15.34 -6.61 -4.30
N GLY A 63 14.29 -7.39 -3.99
CA GLY A 63 13.12 -6.88 -3.28
C GLY A 63 12.35 -5.80 -4.04
N LEU A 64 11.25 -5.33 -3.47
CA LEU A 64 10.48 -4.21 -4.03
C LEU A 64 11.21 -2.90 -3.71
N THR A 65 11.92 -2.34 -4.68
CA THR A 65 12.51 -1.01 -4.54
C THR A 65 11.43 0.09 -4.58
N HIS A 66 11.78 1.32 -4.19
CA HIS A 66 10.87 2.47 -4.34
C HIS A 66 10.36 2.64 -5.77
N ALA A 67 11.22 2.43 -6.78
CA ALA A 67 10.82 2.55 -8.18
C ALA A 67 9.74 1.53 -8.58
N HIS A 68 9.85 0.29 -8.10
CA HIS A 68 8.80 -0.72 -8.30
C HIS A 68 7.51 -0.31 -7.59
N SER A 69 7.62 0.17 -6.35
CA SER A 69 6.45 0.61 -5.56
C SER A 69 5.71 1.77 -6.22
N TYR A 70 6.42 2.77 -6.74
CA TYR A 70 5.82 3.86 -7.50
C TYR A 70 5.21 3.39 -8.82
N ALA A 71 5.87 2.48 -9.55
CA ALA A 71 5.33 1.92 -10.79
C ALA A 71 4.02 1.16 -10.55
N VAL A 72 3.96 0.34 -9.50
CA VAL A 72 2.73 -0.35 -9.07
C VAL A 72 1.66 0.66 -8.66
N GLY A 73 2.00 1.64 -7.82
CA GLY A 73 1.06 2.67 -7.38
C GLY A 73 0.44 3.45 -8.53
N LEU A 74 1.26 3.90 -9.49
CA LEU A 74 0.80 4.60 -10.70
C LEU A 74 -0.04 3.69 -11.60
N PHE A 75 0.35 2.43 -11.76
CA PHE A 75 -0.44 1.47 -12.52
C PHE A 75 -1.81 1.21 -11.88
N ILE A 76 -1.89 1.08 -10.55
CA ILE A 76 -3.15 0.96 -9.81
C ILE A 76 -3.99 2.24 -9.95
N ALA A 77 -3.35 3.42 -9.86
CA ALA A 77 -4.02 4.71 -10.06
C ALA A 77 -4.59 4.86 -11.49
N LEU A 78 -3.97 4.21 -12.47
CA LEU A 78 -4.48 4.13 -13.84
C LEU A 78 -5.62 3.09 -13.96
N LEU A 79 -5.44 1.91 -13.38
CA LEU A 79 -6.32 0.76 -13.53
C LEU A 79 -7.66 0.95 -12.82
N VAL A 80 -7.65 1.29 -11.52
CA VAL A 80 -8.86 1.26 -10.69
C VAL A 80 -9.94 2.23 -11.19
N PRO A 81 -9.64 3.51 -11.50
CA PRO A 81 -10.62 4.41 -12.08
C PRO A 81 -11.17 3.93 -13.43
N LYS A 82 -10.34 3.32 -14.27
CA LYS A 82 -10.77 2.75 -15.55
C LYS A 82 -11.72 1.57 -15.34
N MET A 83 -11.48 0.72 -14.34
CA MET A 83 -12.43 -0.36 -13.99
C MET A 83 -13.79 0.19 -13.55
N VAL A 84 -13.82 1.29 -12.79
CA VAL A 84 -15.08 1.98 -12.44
C VAL A 84 -15.79 2.50 -13.71
N LEU A 85 -15.05 3.08 -14.66
CA LEU A 85 -15.62 3.53 -15.94
C LEU A 85 -16.19 2.36 -16.76
N VAL A 86 -15.43 1.28 -16.87
CA VAL A 86 -15.84 0.05 -17.59
C VAL A 86 -17.12 -0.48 -16.98
N LEU A 87 -17.19 -0.65 -15.65
CA LEU A 87 -18.38 -1.16 -14.97
C LEU A 87 -19.59 -0.22 -15.14
N GLY A 88 -19.38 1.09 -15.04
CA GLY A 88 -20.45 2.07 -15.17
C GLY A 88 -21.09 2.08 -16.57
N VAL A 89 -20.28 2.03 -17.63
CA VAL A 89 -20.79 1.98 -19.01
C VAL A 89 -21.25 0.59 -19.40
N PHE A 90 -20.62 -0.46 -18.89
CA PHE A 90 -21.08 -1.83 -19.11
C PHE A 90 -22.48 -2.05 -18.56
N PHE A 91 -22.77 -1.56 -17.35
CA PHE A 91 -24.11 -1.62 -16.79
C PHE A 91 -25.14 -0.89 -17.68
N GLU A 92 -24.77 0.25 -18.25
CA GLU A 92 -25.62 0.96 -19.24
C GLU A 92 -25.87 0.12 -20.49
N ASP A 93 -24.80 -0.50 -21.03
CA ASP A 93 -24.84 -1.33 -22.23
C ASP A 93 -25.71 -2.58 -22.06
N VAL A 94 -25.73 -3.19 -20.87
CA VAL A 94 -26.59 -4.34 -20.56
C VAL A 94 -28.07 -4.00 -20.78
N PHE A 95 -28.51 -2.78 -20.48
CA PHE A 95 -29.89 -2.35 -20.74
C PHE A 95 -30.06 -1.72 -22.13
N ARG A 96 -29.05 -0.98 -22.60
CA ARG A 96 -29.11 -0.25 -23.87
C ARG A 96 -29.10 -1.17 -25.07
N VAL A 97 -28.26 -2.21 -25.07
CA VAL A 97 -28.09 -3.10 -26.23
C VAL A 97 -29.38 -3.88 -26.55
N PRO A 98 -30.05 -4.54 -25.59
CA PRO A 98 -31.35 -5.19 -25.87
C PRO A 98 -32.41 -4.20 -26.35
N GLN A 99 -32.47 -3.00 -25.76
CA GLN A 99 -33.40 -1.95 -26.19
C GLN A 99 -33.11 -1.48 -27.62
N ALA A 100 -31.83 -1.32 -27.97
CA ALA A 100 -31.42 -0.95 -29.31
C ALA A 100 -31.78 -2.04 -30.34
N ILE A 101 -31.56 -3.32 -29.99
CA ILE A 101 -31.94 -4.47 -30.82
C ILE A 101 -33.46 -4.50 -31.02
N TYR A 102 -34.25 -4.39 -29.95
CA TYR A 102 -35.71 -4.39 -30.03
C TYR A 102 -36.23 -3.24 -30.92
N ARG A 103 -35.70 -2.02 -30.75
CA ARG A 103 -36.10 -0.86 -31.55
C ARG A 103 -35.69 -0.98 -33.02
N TYR A 104 -34.54 -1.59 -33.29
CA TYR A 104 -34.09 -1.87 -34.67
C TYR A 104 -35.12 -2.74 -35.41
N PHE A 105 -35.65 -3.77 -34.75
CA PHE A 105 -36.64 -4.67 -35.35
C PHE A 105 -38.09 -4.16 -35.33
N THR A 106 -38.45 -3.23 -34.43
CA THR A 106 -39.84 -2.76 -34.29
C THR A 106 -40.13 -1.39 -34.90
N VAL A 107 -39.15 -0.48 -34.92
CA VAL A 107 -39.36 0.94 -35.27
C VAL A 107 -38.64 1.34 -36.57
N GLY A 108 -37.79 0.48 -37.13
CA GLY A 108 -37.12 0.73 -38.42
C GLY A 108 -36.32 2.04 -38.43
N GLU A 109 -36.40 2.82 -39.52
CA GLU A 109 -35.64 4.07 -39.67
C GLU A 109 -35.98 5.17 -38.64
N ALA A 110 -37.18 5.13 -38.03
CA ALA A 110 -37.57 6.07 -36.98
C ALA A 110 -36.84 5.82 -35.64
N ALA A 111 -36.05 4.74 -35.53
CA ALA A 111 -35.20 4.46 -34.38
C ALA A 111 -33.92 5.34 -34.31
N LYS A 112 -33.58 6.08 -35.38
CA LYS A 112 -32.35 6.92 -35.51
C LYS A 112 -32.33 8.19 -34.63
N GLY A 113 -33.16 8.29 -33.59
CA GLY A 113 -33.20 9.45 -32.70
C GLY A 113 -32.07 9.51 -31.66
N ASN A 114 -31.73 10.72 -31.19
CA ASN A 114 -30.69 11.01 -30.18
C ASN A 114 -30.98 10.47 -28.76
N TYR A 115 -32.00 9.64 -28.57
CA TYR A 115 -32.46 9.14 -27.27
C TYR A 115 -31.35 8.46 -26.47
N PHE A 116 -30.50 7.66 -27.12
CA PHE A 116 -29.41 6.96 -26.46
C PHE A 116 -28.16 7.84 -26.26
N ALA A 117 -28.00 8.92 -27.03
CA ALA A 117 -26.82 9.77 -26.96
C ALA A 117 -26.78 10.61 -25.68
N SER A 118 -27.92 11.22 -25.30
CA SER A 118 -28.03 12.04 -24.08
C SER A 118 -27.88 11.19 -22.81
N ARG A 119 -28.52 10.01 -22.77
CA ARG A 119 -28.41 9.06 -21.66
C ARG A 119 -26.97 8.57 -21.49
N ARG A 120 -26.31 8.15 -22.59
CA ARG A 120 -24.91 7.71 -22.54
C ARG A 120 -23.98 8.81 -22.06
N GLN A 121 -24.21 10.06 -22.47
CA GLN A 121 -23.42 11.20 -21.99
C GLN A 121 -23.63 11.46 -20.49
N PHE A 122 -24.87 11.37 -20.00
CA PHE A 122 -25.17 11.50 -18.57
C PHE A 122 -24.48 10.39 -17.75
N ILE A 123 -24.66 9.13 -18.13
CA ILE A 123 -24.03 8.00 -17.44
C ILE A 123 -22.50 8.09 -17.48
N SER A 124 -21.91 8.48 -18.62
CA SER A 124 -20.46 8.65 -18.73
C SER A 124 -19.94 9.77 -17.82
N LYS A 125 -20.69 10.86 -17.63
CA LYS A 125 -20.34 11.93 -16.69
C LYS A 125 -20.39 11.44 -15.23
N VAL A 126 -21.45 10.71 -14.86
CA VAL A 126 -21.57 10.12 -13.53
C VAL A 126 -20.43 9.14 -13.27
N ALA A 127 -20.14 8.24 -14.22
CA ALA A 127 -19.06 7.28 -14.12
C ALA A 127 -17.69 7.96 -13.97
N LEU A 128 -17.42 9.05 -14.70
CA LEU A 128 -16.21 9.85 -14.53
C LEU A 128 -16.13 10.51 -13.16
N GLY A 129 -17.24 11.06 -12.65
CA GLY A 129 -17.30 11.63 -11.31
C GLY A 129 -17.00 10.59 -10.24
N VAL A 130 -17.57 9.38 -10.34
CA VAL A 130 -17.31 8.28 -9.40
C VAL A 130 -15.87 7.78 -9.54
N ALA A 131 -15.34 7.65 -10.76
CA ALA A 131 -13.97 7.21 -11.01
C ALA A 131 -12.90 8.19 -10.49
N ALA A 132 -13.24 9.48 -10.36
CA ALA A 132 -12.36 10.48 -9.76
C ALA A 132 -12.09 10.21 -8.26
N ILE A 133 -13.02 9.57 -7.54
CA ILE A 133 -12.89 9.26 -6.11
C ILE A 133 -11.72 8.31 -5.82
N PRO A 134 -11.66 7.09 -6.40
CA PRO A 134 -10.52 6.21 -6.19
C PRO A 134 -9.23 6.80 -6.77
N LEU A 135 -9.28 7.52 -7.90
CA LEU A 135 -8.09 8.19 -8.46
C LEU A 135 -7.48 9.15 -7.44
N ALA A 136 -8.28 10.07 -6.90
CA ALA A 136 -7.85 11.03 -5.89
C ALA A 136 -7.38 10.34 -4.61
N SER A 137 -8.08 9.28 -4.18
CA SER A 137 -7.73 8.51 -2.98
C SER A 137 -6.38 7.79 -3.12
N ILE A 138 -6.11 7.19 -4.29
CA ILE A 138 -4.84 6.50 -4.57
C ILE A 138 -3.70 7.52 -4.65
N ILE A 139 -3.88 8.63 -5.37
CA ILE A 139 -2.89 9.72 -5.43
C ILE A 139 -2.60 10.22 -4.02
N TYR A 140 -3.64 10.49 -3.22
CA TYR A 140 -3.48 10.90 -1.83
C TYR A 140 -2.72 9.87 -1.00
N GLY A 141 -3.02 8.57 -1.16
CA GLY A 141 -2.33 7.48 -0.49
C GLY A 141 -0.84 7.44 -0.80
N ILE A 142 -0.48 7.56 -2.08
CA ILE A 142 0.91 7.55 -2.57
C ILE A 142 1.71 8.73 -1.98
N TYR A 143 1.15 9.95 -2.01
CA TYR A 143 1.89 11.15 -1.61
C TYR A 143 1.84 11.47 -0.12
N LYS A 144 0.72 11.17 0.56
CA LYS A 144 0.49 11.60 1.95
C LYS A 144 0.18 10.45 2.91
N GLY A 145 -0.48 9.39 2.44
CA GLY A 145 -0.96 8.30 3.29
C GLY A 145 0.14 7.63 4.12
N ARG A 146 1.28 7.32 3.50
CA ARG A 146 2.44 6.67 4.11
C ARG A 146 3.12 7.42 5.26
N TYR A 147 2.84 8.72 5.43
CA TYR A 147 3.37 9.55 6.52
C TYR A 147 2.26 10.17 7.37
N ASN A 148 1.04 9.66 7.25
CA ASN A 148 -0.10 10.12 8.02
C ASN A 148 -0.17 9.40 9.38
N TYR A 149 0.88 9.57 10.18
CA TYR A 149 0.96 8.98 11.52
C TYR A 149 -0.18 9.48 12.40
N LYS A 150 -0.74 8.58 13.21
CA LYS A 150 -1.83 8.90 14.14
C LYS A 150 -1.51 8.31 15.50
N VAL A 151 -1.75 9.09 16.55
CA VAL A 151 -1.73 8.60 17.92
C VAL A 151 -3.14 8.21 18.30
N LEU A 152 -3.35 6.93 18.62
CA LEU A 152 -4.59 6.42 19.15
C LEU A 152 -4.37 6.10 20.63
N LYS A 153 -5.22 6.64 21.50
CA LYS A 153 -5.12 6.45 22.95
C LYS A 153 -6.29 5.62 23.43
N TYR A 154 -5.97 4.51 24.11
CA TYR A 154 -6.93 3.62 24.71
C TYR A 154 -6.54 3.38 26.17
N THR A 155 -7.52 3.41 27.06
CA THR A 155 -7.34 2.98 28.45
C THR A 155 -7.86 1.55 28.56
N LEU A 156 -6.98 0.64 28.96
CA LEU A 156 -7.31 -0.76 29.18
C LEU A 156 -7.50 -0.99 30.68
N HIS A 157 -8.47 -1.83 31.03
CA HIS A 157 -8.77 -2.20 32.41
C HIS A 157 -8.67 -3.71 32.55
N PHE A 158 -7.98 -4.16 33.61
CA PHE A 158 -7.85 -5.57 33.95
C PHE A 158 -8.11 -5.71 35.46
N GLU A 159 -8.90 -6.72 35.85
CA GLU A 159 -9.26 -6.95 37.26
C GLU A 159 -8.04 -7.38 38.09
N ASP A 160 -7.05 -8.00 37.44
CA ASP A 160 -5.83 -8.55 38.03
C ASP A 160 -4.59 -7.67 37.78
N LEU A 161 -4.77 -6.42 37.32
CA LEU A 161 -3.64 -5.49 37.16
C LEU A 161 -3.07 -5.12 38.53
N PRO A 162 -1.77 -5.33 38.79
CA PRO A 162 -1.16 -4.91 40.05
C PRO A 162 -1.26 -3.39 40.22
N ALA A 163 -1.51 -2.93 41.45
CA ALA A 163 -1.82 -1.53 41.74
C ALA A 163 -0.69 -0.56 41.33
N ALA A 164 0.56 -0.99 41.37
CA ALA A 164 1.72 -0.21 40.93
C ALA A 164 1.68 0.11 39.43
N PHE A 165 0.96 -0.69 38.64
CA PHE A 165 0.78 -0.50 37.20
C PHE A 165 -0.50 0.28 36.84
N ASP A 166 -1.27 0.76 37.82
CA ASP A 166 -2.32 1.73 37.54
C ASP A 166 -1.72 3.00 36.92
N GLY A 167 -2.33 3.46 35.83
CA GLY A 167 -1.82 4.55 35.01
C GLY A 167 -0.52 4.25 34.24
N TYR A 168 -0.06 3.00 34.19
CA TYR A 168 1.11 2.61 33.40
C TYR A 168 0.85 2.82 31.91
N LYS A 169 1.79 3.47 31.21
CA LYS A 169 1.64 3.84 29.80
C LYS A 169 2.57 3.02 28.92
N LEU A 170 2.03 2.39 27.89
CA LEU A 170 2.81 1.76 26.83
C LEU A 170 2.52 2.43 25.50
N THR A 171 3.55 2.56 24.66
CA THR A 171 3.39 2.91 23.25
C THR A 171 3.72 1.69 22.41
N GLN A 172 2.73 1.22 21.66
CA GLN A 172 2.90 0.14 20.67
C GLN A 172 3.11 0.75 19.29
N ILE A 173 4.14 0.27 18.59
CA ILE A 173 4.41 0.54 17.18
C ILE A 173 4.60 -0.78 16.43
N SER A 174 4.25 -0.82 15.15
CA SER A 174 4.28 -2.04 14.33
C SER A 174 4.37 -1.64 12.86
N ASP A 175 4.72 -2.59 11.98
CA ASP A 175 4.53 -2.48 10.52
C ASP A 175 5.15 -1.20 9.91
N ILE A 176 6.32 -0.83 10.40
CA ILE A 176 7.04 0.35 9.93
C ILE A 176 7.54 0.15 8.51
N HIS A 177 7.98 -1.07 8.17
CA HIS A 177 8.53 -1.40 6.87
C HIS A 177 9.52 -0.36 6.36
N SER A 178 10.62 -0.16 7.07
CA SER A 178 11.51 0.99 6.90
C SER A 178 12.02 1.19 5.47
N GLY A 179 12.19 0.12 4.70
CA GLY A 179 12.58 0.20 3.27
C GLY A 179 11.51 0.79 2.36
N SER A 180 10.30 1.01 2.87
CA SER A 180 9.28 1.76 2.16
C SER A 180 9.55 3.26 2.26
N PHE A 181 10.19 3.76 3.33
CA PHE A 181 10.46 5.20 3.59
C PHE A 181 11.42 5.84 2.58
N ASP A 182 11.13 7.09 2.22
CA ASP A 182 11.91 7.95 1.30
C ASP A 182 12.07 9.39 1.81
N ASN A 183 11.61 9.68 3.03
CA ASN A 183 11.65 11.02 3.62
C ASN A 183 12.08 10.97 5.09
N MET A 184 13.35 11.33 5.34
CA MET A 184 13.95 11.31 6.67
C MET A 184 13.24 12.23 7.68
N GLU A 185 12.77 13.40 7.26
CA GLU A 185 12.10 14.35 8.16
C GLU A 185 10.76 13.83 8.66
N LYS A 186 10.05 13.06 7.83
CA LYS A 186 8.82 12.39 8.25
C LYS A 186 9.08 11.28 9.26
N VAL A 187 10.17 10.53 9.12
CA VAL A 187 10.57 9.50 10.09
C VAL A 187 10.99 10.13 11.42
N LYS A 188 11.74 11.25 11.38
CA LYS A 188 12.05 12.03 12.60
C LYS A 188 10.80 12.49 13.32
N TYR A 189 9.85 13.06 12.58
CA TYR A 189 8.55 13.46 13.13
C TYR A 189 7.81 12.29 13.78
N ALA A 190 7.86 11.08 13.21
CA ALA A 190 7.26 9.89 13.82
C ALA A 190 7.91 9.54 15.17
N VAL A 191 9.25 9.58 15.25
CA VAL A 191 9.98 9.32 16.50
C VAL A 191 9.70 10.40 17.55
N ASP A 192 9.64 11.67 17.15
CA ASP A 192 9.26 12.76 18.04
C ASP A 192 7.84 12.54 18.59
N LEU A 193 6.89 12.19 17.72
CA LEU A 193 5.50 11.88 18.11
C LEU A 193 5.39 10.69 19.09
N ILE A 194 6.22 9.66 18.93
CA ILE A 194 6.31 8.53 19.86
C ILE A 194 6.82 9.00 21.22
N ASN A 195 7.93 9.75 21.23
CA ASN A 195 8.54 10.26 22.46
C ASN A 195 7.61 11.24 23.20
N GLU A 196 6.79 12.02 22.49
CA GLU A 196 5.78 12.92 23.08
C GLU A 196 4.70 12.16 23.89
N GLN A 197 4.55 10.85 23.71
CA GLN A 197 3.60 10.08 24.51
C GLN A 197 4.08 9.83 25.94
N ASP A 198 5.37 10.09 26.23
CA ASP A 198 5.99 9.92 27.55
C ASP A 198 5.60 8.59 28.19
N SER A 199 5.78 7.52 27.39
CA SER A 199 5.40 6.17 27.78
C SER A 199 6.45 5.53 28.66
N ASP A 200 5.98 4.65 29.52
CA ASP A 200 6.80 3.89 30.45
C ASP A 200 7.64 2.86 29.70
N VAL A 201 7.04 2.21 28.70
CA VAL A 201 7.67 1.24 27.81
C VAL A 201 7.27 1.50 26.35
N ILE A 202 8.18 1.23 25.42
CA ILE A 202 7.88 1.18 23.98
C ILE A 202 7.97 -0.26 23.50
N LEU A 203 6.92 -0.72 22.82
CA LEU A 203 6.80 -2.06 22.27
C LEU A 203 6.74 -2.00 20.74
N PHE A 204 7.66 -2.66 20.06
CA PHE A 204 7.66 -2.82 18.61
C PHE A 204 7.18 -4.23 18.24
N THR A 205 5.99 -4.35 17.66
CA THR A 205 5.31 -5.64 17.47
C THR A 205 5.50 -6.28 16.09
N GLY A 206 6.70 -6.13 15.52
CA GLY A 206 7.11 -6.77 14.27
C GLY A 206 7.00 -5.90 13.01
N ASP A 207 7.63 -6.37 11.94
CA ASP A 207 7.67 -5.77 10.60
C ASP A 207 8.39 -4.41 10.56
N ILE A 208 9.61 -4.39 11.11
CA ILE A 208 10.47 -3.20 11.07
C ILE A 208 11.08 -2.96 9.68
N VAL A 209 11.33 -4.03 8.92
CA VAL A 209 11.78 -3.97 7.52
C VAL A 209 10.74 -4.60 6.58
N ASN A 210 10.91 -4.43 5.27
CA ASN A 210 10.12 -5.17 4.28
C ASN A 210 10.68 -6.57 4.09
N ASN A 211 12.00 -6.70 3.97
CA ASN A 211 12.68 -7.99 3.79
C ASN A 211 14.14 -8.00 4.25
N LYS A 212 14.85 -6.88 4.08
CA LYS A 212 16.31 -6.85 4.28
C LYS A 212 16.72 -5.92 5.40
N ALA A 213 17.70 -6.34 6.20
CA ALA A 213 18.28 -5.56 7.29
C ALA A 213 18.83 -4.19 6.83
N GLU A 214 19.38 -4.13 5.62
CA GLU A 214 19.93 -2.91 5.01
C GLU A 214 18.90 -1.77 4.92
N GLU A 215 17.61 -2.09 4.87
CA GLU A 215 16.52 -1.14 4.81
C GLU A 215 16.36 -0.30 6.09
N LEU A 216 16.86 -0.81 7.23
CA LEU A 216 16.79 -0.13 8.52
C LEU A 216 17.99 0.79 8.75
N VAL A 217 19.13 0.51 8.10
CA VAL A 217 20.40 1.22 8.29
C VAL A 217 20.27 2.75 8.14
N PRO A 218 19.60 3.31 7.11
CA PRO A 218 19.48 4.76 6.96
C PRO A 218 18.78 5.45 8.14
N TYR A 219 17.87 4.73 8.81
CA TYR A 219 17.00 5.27 9.84
C TYR A 219 17.47 4.96 11.27
N LYS A 220 18.50 4.12 11.42
CA LYS A 220 19.06 3.71 12.71
C LYS A 220 19.32 4.90 13.66
N THR A 221 19.93 5.97 13.17
CA THR A 221 20.27 7.15 13.99
C THR A 221 19.04 7.94 14.46
N VAL A 222 17.91 7.80 13.78
CA VAL A 222 16.64 8.40 14.16
C VAL A 222 15.92 7.51 15.16
N PHE A 223 15.81 6.20 14.89
CA PHE A 223 15.18 5.25 15.81
C PHE A 223 15.92 5.14 17.15
N ASN A 224 17.25 5.29 17.18
CA ASN A 224 18.03 5.33 18.43
C ASN A 224 17.70 6.54 19.33
N LYS A 225 16.82 7.46 18.90
CA LYS A 225 16.31 8.55 19.73
C LYS A 225 15.01 8.20 20.45
N LEU A 226 14.44 7.01 20.23
CA LEU A 226 13.30 6.51 20.98
C LEU A 226 13.66 6.38 22.46
N LYS A 227 12.76 6.82 23.35
CA LYS A 227 13.00 6.85 24.79
C LYS A 227 11.79 6.34 25.55
N ALA A 228 12.05 5.42 26.47
CA ALA A 228 11.08 4.94 27.46
C ALA A 228 11.86 4.55 28.72
N LYS A 229 11.31 4.82 29.89
CA LYS A 229 12.00 4.61 31.18
C LYS A 229 12.28 3.14 31.48
N ASP A 230 11.34 2.26 31.12
CA ASP A 230 11.42 0.82 31.38
C ASP A 230 11.92 0.05 30.15
N GLY A 231 12.39 0.77 29.13
CA GLY A 231 13.08 0.21 27.97
C GLY A 231 12.23 0.09 26.72
N LEU A 232 12.90 -0.34 25.66
CA LEU A 232 12.35 -0.60 24.35
C LEU A 232 12.39 -2.10 24.13
N TYR A 233 11.29 -2.69 23.70
CA TYR A 233 11.20 -4.12 23.42
C TYR A 233 10.65 -4.36 22.03
N SER A 234 11.11 -5.42 21.37
CA SER A 234 10.63 -5.78 20.04
C SER A 234 10.39 -7.28 19.92
N VAL A 235 9.55 -7.65 18.97
CA VAL A 235 9.44 -9.01 18.41
C VAL A 235 9.63 -8.93 16.90
N LEU A 236 9.82 -10.07 16.23
CA LEU A 236 9.89 -10.12 14.78
C LEU A 236 8.49 -10.29 14.18
N GLY A 237 8.25 -9.63 13.05
CA GLY A 237 7.10 -9.89 12.19
C GLY A 237 7.46 -10.79 11.02
N ASN A 238 6.48 -11.15 10.19
CA ASN A 238 6.69 -12.06 9.06
C ASN A 238 7.60 -11.47 7.98
N HIS A 239 7.66 -10.15 7.82
CA HIS A 239 8.56 -9.50 6.87
C HIS A 239 10.01 -9.48 7.35
N ASP A 240 10.23 -9.47 8.66
CA ASP A 240 11.57 -9.42 9.26
C ASP A 240 12.40 -10.70 8.99
N TYR A 241 11.74 -11.82 8.71
CA TYR A 241 12.40 -13.09 8.32
C TYR A 241 12.92 -13.09 6.88
N GLY A 242 12.55 -12.10 6.06
CA GLY A 242 13.02 -11.96 4.68
C GLY A 242 12.48 -13.02 3.71
N ASP A 243 11.31 -13.61 4.00
CA ASP A 243 10.74 -14.70 3.19
C ASP A 243 10.22 -14.27 1.81
N TYR A 244 10.06 -12.96 1.57
CA TYR A 244 9.46 -12.44 0.32
C TYR A 244 10.51 -11.98 -0.70
N VAL A 245 11.79 -12.31 -0.50
CA VAL A 245 12.88 -12.12 -1.47
C VAL A 245 13.62 -13.41 -1.77
N ASN A 246 14.22 -13.49 -2.96
CA ASN A 246 15.03 -14.63 -3.34
C ASN A 246 16.47 -14.44 -2.86
N TRP A 247 16.90 -15.28 -1.93
CA TRP A 247 18.27 -15.28 -1.42
C TRP A 247 19.23 -16.08 -2.31
N GLU A 248 20.51 -15.77 -2.20
CA GLU A 248 21.59 -16.51 -2.89
C GLU A 248 21.79 -17.91 -2.31
N SER A 249 21.63 -18.00 -0.99
CA SER A 249 21.69 -19.23 -0.22
C SER A 249 20.92 -19.05 1.09
N ASP A 250 20.68 -20.15 1.80
CA ASP A 250 20.04 -20.11 3.12
C ASP A 250 20.92 -19.40 4.15
N GLU A 251 22.25 -19.47 4.00
CA GLU A 251 23.21 -18.76 4.84
C GLU A 251 23.10 -17.24 4.67
N ALA A 252 22.94 -16.74 3.43
CA ALA A 252 22.73 -15.32 3.18
C ALA A 252 21.43 -14.81 3.82
N LYS A 253 20.36 -15.61 3.78
CA LYS A 253 19.09 -15.29 4.47
C LYS A 253 19.29 -15.26 5.98
N HIS A 254 19.96 -16.27 6.53
CA HIS A 254 20.23 -16.36 7.96
C HIS A 254 21.07 -15.18 8.44
N GLN A 255 22.12 -14.82 7.70
CA GLN A 255 22.96 -13.66 8.02
C GLN A 255 22.16 -12.36 8.02
N ASN A 256 21.27 -12.14 7.03
CA ASN A 256 20.39 -10.98 7.02
C ASN A 256 19.51 -10.89 8.27
N LEU A 257 18.99 -12.02 8.76
CA LEU A 257 18.21 -12.05 9.98
C LEU A 257 19.06 -11.69 11.21
N GLU A 258 20.28 -12.24 11.31
CA GLU A 258 21.21 -11.88 12.40
C GLU A 258 21.63 -10.41 12.35
N ASP A 259 21.85 -9.86 11.16
CA ASP A 259 22.15 -8.43 10.96
C ASP A 259 20.98 -7.55 11.42
N LEU A 260 19.74 -7.97 11.13
CA LEU A 260 18.54 -7.26 11.58
C LEU A 260 18.43 -7.27 13.11
N LYS A 261 18.67 -8.42 13.75
CA LYS A 261 18.68 -8.53 15.23
C LYS A 261 19.75 -7.63 15.84
N ALA A 262 20.95 -7.59 15.25
CA ALA A 262 22.03 -6.73 15.69
C ALA A 262 21.65 -5.25 15.56
N LEU A 263 21.09 -4.83 14.42
CA LEU A 263 20.63 -3.45 14.21
C LEU A 263 19.55 -3.04 15.20
N GLN A 264 18.57 -3.89 15.49
CA GLN A 264 17.56 -3.60 16.51
C GLN A 264 18.19 -3.40 17.89
N LYS A 265 19.15 -4.25 18.26
CA LYS A 265 19.90 -4.11 19.53
C LYS A 265 20.71 -2.81 19.57
N GLU A 266 21.34 -2.42 18.47
CA GLU A 266 22.09 -1.16 18.37
C GLU A 266 21.19 0.10 18.42
N ILE A 267 19.92 -0.03 18.04
CA ILE A 267 18.89 1.00 18.23
C ILE A 267 18.45 1.09 19.70
N GLY A 268 18.68 0.04 20.49
CA GLY A 268 18.31 -0.04 21.91
C GLY A 268 17.12 -0.95 22.19
N PHE A 269 16.61 -1.68 21.20
CA PHE A 269 15.55 -2.67 21.42
C PHE A 269 16.08 -3.93 22.11
N ASN A 270 15.32 -4.41 23.09
CA ASN A 270 15.44 -5.74 23.65
C ASN A 270 14.52 -6.67 22.85
N LEU A 271 15.11 -7.42 21.92
CA LEU A 271 14.38 -8.36 21.09
C LEU A 271 13.99 -9.60 21.91
N LEU A 272 12.71 -9.94 21.93
CA LEU A 272 12.15 -11.10 22.62
C LEU A 272 11.75 -12.16 21.58
N LEU A 273 12.46 -13.28 21.52
CA LEU A 273 12.18 -14.38 20.57
C LEU A 273 11.80 -15.64 21.34
N ASN A 274 10.49 -15.88 21.51
CA ASN A 274 10.01 -16.93 22.42
C ASN A 274 10.56 -16.75 23.85
N GLU A 275 10.71 -15.50 24.27
CA GLU A 275 11.24 -15.11 25.57
C GLU A 275 10.23 -14.27 26.32
N SER A 276 10.39 -14.20 27.65
CA SER A 276 9.64 -13.26 28.48
C SER A 276 10.56 -12.48 29.40
N LYS A 277 10.10 -11.29 29.78
CA LYS A 277 10.74 -10.41 30.76
C LYS A 277 9.69 -9.92 31.73
N TYR A 278 10.11 -9.62 32.96
CA TYR A 278 9.25 -8.93 33.91
C TYR A 278 9.55 -7.43 33.86
N LEU A 279 8.51 -6.62 33.78
CA LEU A 279 8.57 -5.21 34.13
C LEU A 279 8.21 -5.12 35.61
N GLU A 280 9.07 -4.50 36.41
CA GLU A 280 8.90 -4.42 37.86
C GLU A 280 8.71 -2.95 38.29
N LYS A 281 7.71 -2.70 39.14
CA LYS A 281 7.41 -1.37 39.66
C LYS A 281 6.90 -1.48 41.09
N ASN A 282 7.53 -0.78 42.02
CA ASN A 282 7.19 -0.79 43.46
C ASN A 282 7.07 -2.20 44.09
N GLY A 283 7.88 -3.15 43.63
CA GLY A 283 7.87 -4.54 44.13
C GLY A 283 6.80 -5.45 43.51
N GLU A 284 5.93 -4.91 42.64
CA GLU A 284 5.00 -5.68 41.83
C GLU A 284 5.55 -5.84 40.41
N ARG A 285 5.01 -6.81 39.65
CA ARG A 285 5.50 -7.12 38.31
C ARG A 285 4.40 -7.51 37.33
N ILE A 286 4.62 -7.19 36.07
CA ILE A 286 3.87 -7.73 34.94
C ILE A 286 4.83 -8.45 33.98
N ALA A 287 4.35 -9.48 33.29
CA ALA A 287 5.14 -10.20 32.31
C ALA A 287 4.95 -9.58 30.91
N LEU A 288 6.06 -9.27 30.26
CA LEU A 288 6.13 -9.01 28.83
C LEU A 288 6.57 -10.28 28.13
N VAL A 289 5.76 -10.78 27.21
CA VAL A 289 5.98 -12.06 26.52
C VAL A 289 6.14 -11.79 25.02
N GLY A 290 7.27 -12.21 24.45
CA GLY A 290 7.54 -12.15 23.00
C GLY A 290 7.34 -13.52 22.34
N GLY A 291 6.61 -13.51 21.23
CA GLY A 291 6.37 -14.67 20.37
C GLY A 291 7.31 -14.72 19.17
#